data_AF-A0A4Y9KNM5-F1
#
_entry.id   AF-A0A4Y9KNM5-F1
#
_cell.length_a   1.000
_cell.length_b   1.000
_cell.length_c   1.000
_cell.angle_alpha   90.00
_cell.angle_beta   90.00
_cell.angle_gamma   90.00
#
_symmetry.space_group_name_H-M   'P 1'
#
loop_
_entity.id
_entity.type
_entity.pdbx_description
1 polymer ?
#
loop_
_entity_poly.entity_id
_entity_poly.type
_entity_poly.pdbx_seq_one_letter_code
_entity_poly.pdbx_strand_id
1 'polypeptide(L)'
;NVWLLRTRWGIPTVKINGVDKNPMRWPDGSFSIQGAAAELGVTPQTIFDYLARGMLAGRQLTKGQPWQIELSDEQIGQLRNRVRRTKRSKKEAS
;
A
#
# COMPACT_ATOMS: atom_id res chain seq x y z
N ASN A 1 -20.88 -13.64 -11.11
CA ASN A 1 -20.39 -12.37 -10.52
C ASN A 1 -20.41 -12.50 -8.99
N VAL A 2 -19.23 -12.60 -8.35
CA VAL A 2 -19.10 -12.84 -6.90
C VAL A 2 -19.71 -11.71 -6.07
N TRP A 3 -19.68 -10.47 -6.55
CA TRP A 3 -20.27 -9.32 -5.87
C TRP A 3 -21.78 -9.48 -5.69
N LEU A 4 -22.49 -9.87 -6.75
CA LEU A 4 -23.95 -10.07 -6.72
C LEU A 4 -24.36 -11.14 -5.71
N LEU A 5 -23.63 -12.25 -5.65
CA LEU A 5 -23.93 -13.36 -4.73
C LEU A 5 -23.74 -12.95 -3.27
N ARG A 6 -22.69 -12.19 -2.97
CA ARG A 6 -22.41 -11.71 -1.62
C ARG A 6 -23.48 -10.72 -1.15
N THR A 7 -23.90 -9.81 -2.02
CA THR A 7 -25.00 -8.87 -1.73
C THR A 7 -26.31 -9.60 -1.51
N ARG A 8 -26.67 -10.54 -2.40
CA ARG A 8 -27.93 -11.30 -2.31
C ARG A 8 -28.04 -12.13 -1.03
N TRP A 9 -26.94 -12.67 -0.54
CA TRP A 9 -26.90 -13.53 0.64
C TRP A 9 -26.38 -12.84 1.90
N GLY A 10 -26.22 -11.51 1.88
CA GLY A 10 -25.77 -10.74 3.03
C GLY A 10 -24.40 -11.17 3.57
N ILE A 11 -23.53 -11.74 2.73
CA ILE A 11 -22.22 -12.22 3.18
C ILE A 11 -21.32 -11.01 3.40
N PRO A 12 -20.94 -10.69 4.65
CA PRO A 12 -20.14 -9.52 4.94
C PRO A 12 -18.75 -9.66 4.32
N THR A 13 -18.19 -8.52 3.91
CA THR A 13 -16.77 -8.46 3.54
C THR A 13 -15.96 -8.58 4.80
N VAL A 14 -15.26 -9.71 4.94
CA VAL A 14 -14.35 -9.96 6.06
C VAL A 14 -13.37 -8.79 6.14
N LYS A 15 -13.49 -8.01 7.21
CA LYS A 15 -12.52 -6.99 7.58
C LYS A 15 -11.50 -7.69 8.45
N ILE A 16 -10.24 -7.71 8.02
CA ILE A 16 -9.20 -8.51 8.69
C ILE A 16 -8.82 -7.91 10.06
N ASN A 17 -9.11 -6.62 10.28
CA ASN A 17 -9.06 -6.00 11.61
C ASN A 17 -10.38 -6.11 12.41
N GLY A 18 -11.39 -6.82 11.89
CA GLY A 18 -12.68 -7.07 12.55
C GLY A 18 -13.67 -5.90 12.56
N VAL A 19 -13.24 -4.67 12.23
CA VAL A 19 -14.04 -3.45 12.47
C VAL A 19 -14.14 -2.55 11.24
N ASP A 20 -13.07 -2.36 10.47
CA ASP A 20 -12.97 -1.23 9.55
C ASP A 20 -12.07 -1.47 8.31
N LYS A 21 -11.78 -0.42 7.54
CA LYS A 21 -10.69 -0.46 6.55
C LYS A 21 -9.38 -0.82 7.26
N ASN A 22 -8.46 -1.50 6.55
CA ASN A 22 -7.13 -1.81 7.10
C ASN A 22 -6.47 -0.52 7.61
N PRO A 23 -5.76 -0.57 8.75
CA PRO A 23 -5.13 0.62 9.29
C PRO A 23 -4.03 1.12 8.36
N MET A 24 -3.67 2.41 8.47
CA MET A 24 -2.52 2.95 7.73
C MET A 24 -1.22 2.28 8.20
N ARG A 25 -1.12 2.05 9.51
CA ARG A 25 0.00 1.39 10.16
C ARG A 25 -0.50 0.28 11.08
N TRP A 26 0.11 -0.88 10.98
CA TRP A 26 -0.19 -2.03 11.82
C TRP A 26 0.43 -1.86 13.24
N PRO A 27 -0.04 -2.61 14.25
CA PRO A 27 0.49 -2.52 15.60
C PRO A 27 2.00 -2.79 15.71
N ASP A 28 2.55 -3.62 14.81
CA ASP A 28 3.97 -3.92 14.72
C ASP A 28 4.79 -2.82 14.00
N GLY A 29 4.14 -1.74 13.57
CA GLY A 29 4.74 -0.61 12.89
C GLY A 29 4.92 -0.76 11.39
N SER A 30 4.58 -1.92 10.81
CA SER A 30 4.54 -2.08 9.36
C SER A 30 3.40 -1.26 8.74
N PHE A 31 3.55 -0.88 7.48
CA PHE A 31 2.56 -0.08 6.77
C PHE A 31 1.60 -0.97 5.97
N SER A 32 0.34 -0.55 5.84
CA SER A 32 -0.51 -1.07 4.77
C SER A 32 -0.15 -0.43 3.43
N ILE A 33 -0.69 -0.94 2.31
CA ILE A 33 -0.53 -0.31 0.99
C ILE A 33 -0.94 1.17 1.03
N GLN A 34 -2.07 1.49 1.68
CA GLN A 34 -2.57 2.85 1.78
C GLN A 34 -1.66 3.72 2.66
N GLY A 35 -1.19 3.17 3.78
CA GLY A 35 -0.25 3.86 4.65
C GLY A 35 1.08 4.17 3.97
N ALA A 36 1.67 3.19 3.28
CA ALA A 36 2.91 3.38 2.53
C ALA A 36 2.75 4.38 1.39
N ALA A 37 1.60 4.37 0.70
CA ALA A 37 1.29 5.33 -0.36
C ALA A 37 1.21 6.77 0.19
N ALA A 38 0.49 6.96 1.31
CA ALA A 38 0.39 8.24 1.99
C ALA A 38 1.77 8.71 2.49
N GLU A 39 2.55 7.81 3.10
CA GLU A 39 3.89 8.11 3.58
C GLU A 39 4.81 8.54 2.44
N LEU A 40 4.81 7.84 1.30
CA LEU A 40 5.70 8.17 0.19
C LEU A 40 5.17 9.28 -0.74
N GLY A 41 3.92 9.72 -0.56
CA GLY A 41 3.28 10.72 -1.43
C GLY A 41 3.03 10.21 -2.87
N VAL A 42 2.69 8.92 -2.99
CA VAL A 42 2.45 8.21 -4.26
C VAL A 42 1.08 7.53 -4.25
N THR A 43 0.70 6.90 -5.36
CA THR A 43 -0.55 6.14 -5.41
C THR A 43 -0.36 4.71 -4.85
N PRO A 44 -1.44 4.05 -4.39
CA PRO A 44 -1.41 2.64 -4.02
C PRO A 44 -0.85 1.73 -5.12
N GLN A 45 -1.13 2.03 -6.40
CA GLN A 45 -0.60 1.27 -7.53
C GLN A 45 0.92 1.31 -7.57
N THR A 46 1.53 2.49 -7.34
CA THR A 46 2.99 2.62 -7.29
C THR A 46 3.61 1.76 -6.18
N ILE A 47 2.92 1.60 -5.05
CA ILE A 47 3.39 0.71 -3.98
C ILE A 47 3.38 -0.75 -4.44
N PHE A 48 2.32 -1.20 -5.13
CA PHE A 48 2.31 -2.54 -5.73
C PHE A 48 3.43 -2.73 -6.74
N ASP A 49 3.70 -1.72 -7.57
CA ASP A 49 4.80 -1.77 -8.55
C ASP A 49 6.16 -1.87 -7.85
N TYR A 50 6.37 -1.15 -6.74
CA TYR A 50 7.59 -1.24 -5.94
C TYR A 50 7.77 -2.61 -5.29
N LEU A 51 6.70 -3.19 -4.75
CA LEU A 51 6.72 -4.55 -4.21
C LEU A 51 7.05 -5.57 -5.31
N ALA A 52 6.41 -5.46 -6.48
CA ALA A 52 6.66 -6.36 -7.62
C ALA A 52 8.10 -6.26 -8.15
N ARG A 53 8.72 -5.09 -8.03
CA ARG A 53 10.11 -4.82 -8.45
C ARG A 53 11.15 -5.08 -7.34
N GLY A 54 10.72 -5.50 -6.15
CA GLY A 54 11.61 -5.72 -5.00
C GLY A 54 12.21 -4.43 -4.41
N MET A 55 11.65 -3.25 -4.74
CA MET A 55 12.09 -1.97 -4.19
C MET A 55 11.58 -1.75 -2.76
N LEU A 56 10.49 -2.41 -2.38
CA LEU A 56 9.95 -2.43 -1.03
C LEU A 56 9.91 -3.87 -0.54
N ALA A 57 10.25 -4.07 0.74
CA ALA A 57 9.99 -5.32 1.43
C ALA A 57 8.56 -5.30 1.97
N GLY A 58 7.80 -6.34 1.67
CA GLY A 58 6.47 -6.52 2.23
C GLY A 58 6.14 -7.98 2.35
N ARG A 59 5.28 -8.30 3.31
CA ARG A 59 4.80 -9.65 3.55
C ARG A 59 3.28 -9.69 3.58
N GLN A 60 2.73 -10.82 3.18
CA GLN A 60 1.35 -11.20 3.46
C GLN A 60 1.41 -12.42 4.37
N LEU A 61 0.67 -12.40 5.48
CA LEU A 61 0.64 -13.55 6.41
C LEU A 61 0.18 -14.84 5.71
N THR A 62 -0.75 -14.72 4.77
CA THR A 62 -1.11 -15.76 3.81
C THR A 62 -1.43 -15.09 2.48
N LYS A 63 -1.29 -15.81 1.36
CA LYS A 63 -1.58 -15.26 0.03
C LYS A 63 -2.98 -14.65 -0.01
N GLY A 64 -3.07 -13.39 -0.45
CA GLY A 64 -4.34 -12.66 -0.54
C GLY A 64 -4.72 -11.89 0.73
N GLN A 65 -3.98 -12.04 1.84
CA GLN A 65 -4.12 -11.15 2.99
C GLN A 65 -3.47 -9.78 2.75
N PRO A 66 -3.82 -8.75 3.53
CA PRO A 66 -3.25 -7.43 3.44
C PRO A 66 -1.72 -7.45 3.54
N TRP A 67 -1.09 -6.56 2.79
CA TRP A 67 0.34 -6.34 2.88
C TRP A 67 0.71 -5.64 4.19
N GLN A 68 1.79 -6.12 4.78
CA GLN A 68 2.56 -5.50 5.85
C GLN A 68 3.90 -5.10 5.25
N ILE A 69 4.13 -3.81 5.10
CA ILE A 69 5.27 -3.24 4.38
C ILE A 69 6.25 -2.68 5.39
N GLU A 70 7.51 -3.09 5.28
CA GLU A 70 8.59 -2.60 6.11
C GLU A 70 9.24 -1.41 5.39
N LEU A 71 9.28 -0.28 6.07
CA LEU A 71 9.83 0.97 5.58
C LEU A 71 10.67 1.59 6.69
N SER A 72 11.99 1.63 6.48
CA SER A 72 12.87 2.42 7.33
C SER A 72 12.79 3.91 6.99
N ASP A 73 13.12 4.78 7.94
CA ASP A 73 13.16 6.23 7.72
C ASP A 73 14.11 6.61 6.57
N GLU A 74 15.22 5.88 6.43
CA GLU A 74 16.16 6.06 5.32
C GLU A 74 15.50 5.75 3.97
N GLN A 75 14.81 4.60 3.85
CA GLN A 75 14.11 4.22 2.63
C GLN A 75 13.00 5.22 2.28
N ILE A 76 12.27 5.71 3.28
CA ILE A 76 11.25 6.76 3.11
C ILE A 76 11.89 8.01 2.51
N GLY A 77 13.02 8.47 3.08
CA GLY A 77 13.76 9.63 2.58
C GLY A 77 14.24 9.46 1.13
N GLN A 78 14.85 8.32 0.81
CA GLN A 78 15.34 8.01 -0.54
C GLN A 78 14.22 7.97 -1.58
N LEU A 79 13.10 7.30 -1.27
CA LEU A 79 11.97 7.16 -2.19
C LEU A 79 11.22 8.48 -2.39
N ARG A 80 10.99 9.26 -1.32
CA ARG A 80 10.41 10.61 -1.43
C ARG A 80 11.27 11.53 -2.32
N ASN A 81 12.59 11.50 -2.13
CA ASN A 81 13.52 12.27 -2.96
C ASN A 81 13.49 11.84 -4.43
N ARG A 82 13.35 10.55 -4.71
CA ARG A 82 13.17 10.03 -6.07
C ARG A 82 11.87 10.56 -6.70
N VAL A 83 10.76 10.46 -5.98
CA VAL A 83 9.45 10.95 -6.44
C VAL A 83 9.47 12.45 -6.73
N ARG A 84 10.15 13.25 -5.88
CA ARG A 84 10.32 14.69 -6.12
C ARG A 84 11.10 14.98 -7.40
N ARG A 85 12.21 14.25 -7.63
CA ARG A 85 13.05 14.42 -8.83
C ARG A 85 12.30 14.09 -10.12
N THR A 86 11.58 12.97 -10.16
CA THR A 86 10.81 12.58 -11.35
C THR A 86 9.67 13.54 -11.64
N LYS A 87 8.96 14.04 -10.62
CA LYS A 87 7.93 15.08 -10.78
C LYS A 87 8.51 16.39 -11.34
N ARG A 88 9.68 16.83 -10.85
CA ARG A 88 10.34 18.05 -11.32
C ARG A 88 10.75 17.95 -12.80
N SER A 89 11.41 16.84 -13.16
CA SER A 89 11.82 16.59 -14.55
C SER A 89 10.63 16.60 -15.51
N LYS A 90 9.48 16.02 -15.12
CA LYS A 90 8.26 16.07 -15.94
C LYS A 90 7.74 17.50 -16.13
N LYS A 91 7.86 18.35 -15.11
CA LYS A 91 7.43 19.76 -15.18
C LYS A 91 8.34 20.59 -16.09
N GLU A 92 9.64 20.32 -16.09
CA GLU A 92 10.62 21.04 -16.93
C GLU A 92 10.54 20.64 -18.42
N ALA A 93 10.00 19.46 -18.72
CA ALA A 93 9.85 18.94 -20.08
C ALA A 93 8.48 19.23 -20.74
N SER A 94 7.58 19.95 -20.07
CA SER A 94 6.22 20.26 -20.51
C SER A 94 6.02 21.75 -20.73
#